data_AF-A0A1H8A098-F1
#
_entry.id   AF-A0A1H8A098-F1
#
_cell.length_a   1.000
_cell.length_b   1.000
_cell.length_c   1.000
_cell.angle_alpha   90.00
_cell.angle_beta   90.00
_cell.angle_gamma   90.00
#
_symmetry.space_group_name_H-M   'P 1'
#
loop_
_entity.id
_entity.type
_entity.pdbx_description
1 polymer ?
#
loop_
_entity_poly.entity_id
_entity_poly.type
_entity_poly.pdbx_seq_one_letter_code
_entity_poly.pdbx_strand_id
1 'polypeptide(L)' 'MNNIFQHAYKEGKIPDKDTAKYLVGQLGEVNYIPSNSVRDYEQAVLKMYQEYYELMEKRKAEGESKEK' A
#
# COMPACT_ATOMS: atom_id res chain seq x y z
N MET A 1 -6.87 1.37 -8.25
CA MET A 1 -5.66 1.16 -7.43
C MET A 1 -5.45 2.20 -6.32
N ASN A 2 -5.51 3.52 -6.56
CA ASN A 2 -5.15 4.51 -5.52
C ASN A 2 -5.98 4.48 -4.21
N ASN A 3 -7.24 4.04 -4.26
CA ASN A 3 -8.10 4.03 -3.07
C ASN A 3 -7.66 3.01 -2.00
N ILE A 4 -7.11 1.86 -2.38
CA ILE A 4 -6.69 0.83 -1.40
C ILE A 4 -5.41 1.24 -0.67
N PHE A 5 -4.47 1.91 -1.34
CA PHE A 5 -3.24 2.40 -0.72
C PHE A 5 -3.53 3.57 0.22
N GLN A 6 -4.37 4.51 -0.21
CA GLN A 6 -4.78 5.61 0.65
C GLN A 6 -5.52 5.10 1.90
N HIS A 7 -6.38 4.09 1.76
CA HIS A 7 -7.08 3.49 2.89
C HIS A 7 -6.10 2.79 3.85
N ALA A 8 -5.23 1.90 3.36
CA ALA A 8 -4.21 1.23 4.17
C ALA A 8 -3.30 2.22 4.92
N TYR A 9 -2.89 3.31 4.25
CA TYR A 9 -2.07 4.35 4.85
C TYR A 9 -2.81 5.10 5.97
N LYS A 10 -4.09 5.46 5.75
CA LYS A 10 -4.93 6.11 6.77
C LYS A 10 -5.16 5.21 7.99
N GLU A 11 -5.17 3.89 7.80
CA GLU A 11 -5.22 2.92 8.90
C GLU A 11 -3.87 2.71 9.61
N GLY A 12 -2.80 3.40 9.19
CA GLY A 12 -1.47 3.30 9.78
C GLY A 12 -0.73 2.02 9.41
N LYS A 13 -1.10 1.33 8.32
CA LYS A 13 -0.38 0.14 7.86
C LYS A 13 0.96 0.52 7.24
N ILE A 14 2.03 -0.15 7.66
CA ILE A 14 3.38 0.04 7.12
C ILE A 14 3.65 -0.90 5.94
N PRO A 15 4.64 -0.62 5.06
CA PRO A 15 4.96 -1.50 3.94
C PRO A 15 5.66 -2.79 4.40
N ASP A 16 4.88 -3.78 4.81
CA ASP A 16 5.35 -5.10 5.23
C ASP A 16 4.61 -6.25 4.52
N LYS A 17 5.04 -7.49 4.81
CA LYS A 17 4.47 -8.70 4.18
C LYS A 17 2.98 -8.89 4.51
N ASP A 18 2.55 -8.51 5.70
CA ASP A 18 1.16 -8.68 6.12
C ASP A 18 0.25 -7.66 5.44
N THR A 19 0.75 -6.44 5.25
CA THR A 19 0.09 -5.41 4.46
C THR A 19 0.03 -5.79 2.98
N ALA A 20 1.06 -6.43 2.43
CA ALA A 20 1.02 -6.97 1.07
C ALA A 20 -0.11 -8.00 0.88
N LYS A 21 -0.23 -8.97 1.80
CA LYS A 21 -1.32 -9.96 1.80
C LYS A 21 -2.69 -9.30 1.92
N TYR A 22 -2.81 -8.32 2.82
CA TYR A 22 -4.04 -7.55 3.00
C TYR A 22 -4.45 -6.86 1.69
N LEU A 23 -3.53 -6.13 1.06
CA LEU A 23 -3.79 -5.39 -0.17
C LEU A 23 -4.13 -6.33 -1.34
N VAL A 24 -3.46 -7.49 -1.45
CA VAL A 24 -3.80 -8.52 -2.44
C VAL A 24 -5.17 -9.13 -2.18
N GLY A 25 -5.53 -9.37 -0.91
CA GLY A 25 -6.87 -9.81 -0.54
C GLY A 25 -7.95 -8.81 -0.97
N GLN A 26 -7.74 -7.52 -0.70
CA GLN A 26 -8.63 -6.45 -1.14
C GLN A 26 -8.71 -6.32 -2.68
N LEU A 27 -7.61 -6.55 -3.40
CA LEU A 27 -7.62 -6.61 -4.87
C LEU A 27 -8.38 -7.84 -5.39
N GLY A 28 -8.29 -8.96 -4.68
CA GLY A 28 -8.95 -10.23 -4.97
C GLY A 28 -10.47 -10.21 -4.79
N GLU A 29 -11.01 -9.28 -3.99
CA GLU A 29 -12.46 -9.10 -3.84
C GLU A 29 -13.13 -8.58 -5.13
N VAL A 30 -12.38 -7.83 -5.94
CA VAL A 30 -12.88 -7.17 -7.16
C VAL A 30 -12.25 -7.72 -8.45
N ASN A 31 -11.17 -8.51 -8.35
CA ASN A 31 -10.49 -9.13 -9.50
C ASN A 31 -10.15 -10.59 -9.19
N TYR A 32 -10.21 -11.45 -10.22
CA TYR A 32 -9.65 -12.79 -10.10
C TYR A 32 -8.12 -12.73 -10.05
N ILE A 33 -7.52 -13.29 -8.99
CA ILE A 33 -6.06 -13.48 -8.86
C ILE A 33 -5.79 -14.99 -8.91
N PRO A 34 -5.08 -15.49 -9.95
CA PRO A 34 -4.68 -16.89 -10.02
C PRO A 34 -3.89 -17.32 -8.78
N SER A 35 -4.22 -18.47 -8.19
CA SER A 35 -3.57 -18.93 -6.95
C SER A 35 -2.05 -19.10 -7.08
N ASN A 36 -1.56 -19.44 -8.28
CA ASN A 36 -0.14 -19.55 -8.59
C ASN A 36 0.58 -18.19 -8.72
N SER A 37 -0.16 -17.09 -8.87
CA SER A 37 0.38 -15.73 -9.02
C SER A 37 0.23 -14.88 -7.77
N VAL A 38 -0.46 -15.33 -6.72
CA VAL A 38 -0.70 -14.55 -5.49
C VAL A 38 0.59 -13.96 -4.93
N ARG A 39 1.66 -14.75 -4.90
CA ARG A 39 2.97 -14.31 -4.40
C ARG A 39 3.59 -13.19 -5.25
N ASP A 40 3.43 -13.26 -6.57
CA ASP A 40 3.95 -12.23 -7.49
C ASP A 40 3.18 -10.92 -7.30
N TYR A 41 1.85 -11.03 -7.10
CA TYR A 41 1.00 -9.89 -6.77
C TYR A 41 1.37 -9.28 -5.41
N GLU A 42 1.62 -10.08 -4.38
CA GLU A 42 2.06 -9.59 -3.07
C GLU A 42 3.36 -8.79 -3.19
N GLN A 43 4.33 -9.29 -3.95
CA GLN A 43 5.59 -8.58 -4.17
C GLN A 43 5.41 -7.28 -4.97
N ALA A 44 4.64 -7.33 -6.05
CA ALA A 44 4.38 -6.16 -6.89
C ALA A 44 3.64 -5.07 -6.11
N VAL A 45 2.59 -5.45 -5.39
CA VAL A 45 1.76 -4.54 -4.60
C VAL A 45 2.55 -3.96 -3.42
N LEU A 46 3.38 -4.76 -2.75
CA LEU A 46 4.25 -4.27 -1.68
C LEU A 46 5.19 -3.17 -2.19
N LYS A 47 5.84 -3.40 -3.34
CA LYS A 47 6.73 -2.40 -3.94
C LYS A 47 5.98 -1.10 -4.25
N MET A 48 4.81 -1.19 -4.87
CA MET A 48 3.99 -0.01 -5.19
C MET A 48 3.51 0.72 -3.92
N TYR A 49 3.12 -0.03 -2.88
CA TYR A 49 2.68 0.57 -1.63
C TYR A 49 3.83 1.24 -0.87
N GLN A 50 5.04 0.67 -0.93
CA GLN A 50 6.23 1.29 -0.36
C GLN A 50 6.53 2.64 -1.02
N GLU A 51 6.50 2.72 -2.35
CA GLU A 51 6.69 3.98 -3.09
C GLU A 51 5.63 5.03 -2.70
N TYR A 52 4.36 4.60 -2.55
CA TYR A 52 3.28 5.46 -2.09
C TYR A 52 3.50 5.95 -0.65
N TYR A 53 3.85 5.04 0.27
CA TYR A 53 4.08 5.34 1.68
C TYR A 53 5.19 6.37 1.86
N GLU A 54 6.34 6.17 1.19
CA GLU A 54 7.47 7.10 1.22
C GLU A 54 7.10 8.50 0.69
N LEU A 55 6.28 8.57 -0.36
CA LEU A 55 5.78 9.84 -0.89
C LEU A 55 4.88 10.56 0.13
N MET A 56 4.01 9.83 0.81
CA MET A 56 3.09 10.40 1.80
C MET A 56 3.82 10.87 3.06
N GLU A 57 4.81 10.12 3.54
CA GLU A 57 5.64 10.51 4.68
C GLU A 57 6.47 11.77 4.37
N LYS A 58 7.03 11.88 3.15
CA LYS A 58 7.70 13.11 2.70
C LYS A 58 6.77 14.31 2.74
N ARG A 59 5.54 14.18 2.20
CA ARG A 59 4.53 15.25 2.21
C ARG A 59 4.12 15.64 3.63
N LYS A 60 3.97 14.66 4.53
CA LYS A 60 3.65 14.90 5.94
C LYS A 60 4.75 15.70 6.61
N ALA A 61 6.01 15.30 6.43
CA ALA A 61 7.16 16.01 6.99
C ALA A 61 7.29 17.44 6.43
N GLU A 62 7.02 17.64 5.13
CA GLU A 62 7.02 18.97 4.50
C GLU A 62 5.85 19.86 4.97
N GLY A 63 4.67 19.29 5.23
CA GLY A 63 3.54 20.01 5.81
C GLY A 63 3.83 20.47 7.25
N GLU A 64 4.32 19.55 8.09
CA GLU A 64 4.70 19.84 9.48
C GLU A 64 5.85 20.85 9.58
N SER A 65 6.73 20.91 8.57
CA SER A 65 7.84 21.88 8.51
C SER A 65 7.42 23.28 8.06
N LYS A 66 6.24 23.45 7.44
CA LYS A 66 5.70 24.77 7.05
C LYS A 66 4.82 25.40 8.12
N GLU A 67 4.39 24.63 9.11
CA GLU A 67 3.60 25.09 10.26
C GLU A 67 4.47 25.43 11.50
N LYS A 68 5.80 25.32 11.39
CA LYS A 68 6.78 25.76 12.39
C LYS A 68 7.57 26.97 11.90
#